data_AF-A0AA89C4W5-F1
#
_entry.id   AF-A0AA89C4W5-F1
#
_cell.length_a   1.000
_cell.length_b   1.000
_cell.length_c   1.000
_cell.angle_alpha   90.00
_cell.angle_beta   90.00
_cell.angle_gamma   90.00
#
_symmetry.space_group_name_H-M   'P 1'
#
loop_
_entity.id
_entity.type
_entity.pdbx_description
1 polymer ?
#
loop_
_entity_poly.entity_id
_entity_poly.type
_entity_poly.pdbx_seq_one_letter_code
_entity_poly.pdbx_strand_id
1 'polypeptide(L)' 'MANFDERSGYIPCATEWGQWWQTIEEVYIEIDVPVGTTGKEIKCEIKPKHIKVQIKDQFVLQVYIYIFLSLKCLA' A
#
# COMPACT_ATOMS: atom_id res chain seq x y z
N MET A 1 -13.08 18.94 -18.43
CA MET A 1 -12.95 17.54 -17.97
C MET A 1 -13.19 17.51 -16.48
N ALA A 2 -14.25 16.84 -16.04
CA ALA A 2 -14.47 16.60 -14.62
C ALA A 2 -13.34 15.70 -14.10
N ASN A 3 -12.61 16.17 -13.10
CA ASN A 3 -11.66 15.37 -12.35
C ASN A 3 -12.51 14.35 -11.60
N PHE A 4 -12.51 13.10 -12.06
CA PHE A 4 -13.25 12.03 -11.42
C PHE A 4 -12.51 11.76 -10.10
N ASP A 5 -13.01 12.33 -9.01
CA ASP A 5 -12.49 12.10 -7.67
C ASP A 5 -12.85 10.66 -7.30
N GLU A 6 -11.99 9.70 -7.68
CA GLU A 6 -12.09 8.25 -7.44
C GLU A 6 -12.23 7.88 -5.95
N ARG A 7 -12.26 8.87 -5.05
CA ARG A 7 -12.50 8.69 -3.61
C ARG A 7 -13.96 8.41 -3.25
N SER A 8 -14.89 8.60 -4.18
CA SER A 8 -16.31 8.37 -3.93
C SER A 8 -16.65 6.86 -3.98
N GLY A 9 -16.33 6.12 -2.91
CA GLY A 9 -16.94 4.79 -2.67
C GLY A 9 -16.02 3.62 -2.30
N TYR A 10 -14.74 3.83 -2.01
CA TYR A 10 -13.91 2.74 -1.49
C TYR A 10 -14.12 2.55 0.02
N ILE A 11 -14.11 1.30 0.48
CA ILE A 11 -14.23 0.95 1.90
C ILE A 11 -12.83 0.55 2.38
N PRO A 12 -12.10 1.43 3.08
CA PRO A 12 -10.80 1.07 3.64
C PRO A 12 -10.95 0.10 4.81
N CYS A 13 -10.07 -0.89 4.84
CA CYS A 13 -9.83 -1.75 5.98
C CYS A 13 -8.63 -1.19 6.76
N ALA A 14 -8.91 -0.63 7.94
CA ALA A 14 -7.89 -0.08 8.82
C ALA A 14 -7.06 -1.19 9.48
N THR A 15 -5.77 -0.93 9.65
CA THR A 15 -4.79 -1.82 10.28
C THR A 15 -3.91 -1.03 11.24
N GLU A 16 -3.09 -1.71 12.04
CA GLU A 16 -2.16 -1.05 12.96
C GLU A 16 -1.04 -0.26 12.26
N TRP A 17 -0.82 -0.53 10.96
CA TRP A 17 0.22 0.09 10.15
C TRP A 17 -0.32 1.05 9.08
N GLY A 18 -1.63 1.28 9.04
CA GLY A 18 -2.29 2.15 8.07
C GLY A 18 -3.63 1.60 7.64
N GLN A 19 -3.83 1.47 6.33
CA GLN A 19 -5.09 0.97 5.77
C GLN A 19 -4.89 0.37 4.38
N TRP A 20 -5.84 -0.44 3.94
CA TRP A 20 -5.86 -0.94 2.58
C TRP A 20 -7.27 -1.05 2.03
N TRP A 21 -7.41 -0.99 0.72
CA TRP A 21 -8.67 -1.27 0.02
C TRP A 21 -8.36 -1.88 -1.34
N GLN A 22 -9.40 -2.28 -2.05
CA GLN A 22 -9.26 -2.83 -3.39
C GLN A 22 -10.36 -2.36 -4.32
N THR A 23 -10.04 -2.29 -5.60
CA THR A 23 -10.99 -2.23 -6.70
C THR A 23 -11.09 -3.62 -7.35
N ILE A 24 -11.74 -3.72 -8.49
CA ILE A 24 -11.81 -4.97 -9.26
C ILE A 24 -10.42 -5.39 -9.77
N GLU A 25 -9.52 -4.43 -10.03
CA GLU A 25 -8.25 -4.64 -10.71
C GLU A 25 -7.01 -4.44 -9.83
N GLU A 26 -7.13 -3.59 -8.80
CA GLU A 26 -5.98 -3.12 -8.01
C GLU A 26 -6.25 -3.20 -6.50
N VAL A 27 -5.17 -3.32 -5.73
CA VAL A 27 -5.15 -3.30 -4.27
C VAL A 27 -4.26 -2.13 -3.91
N TYR A 28 -4.78 -1.33 -3.01
CA TYR A 28 -4.17 -0.13 -2.51
C TYR A 28 -3.80 -0.38 -1.07
N ILE A 29 -2.53 -0.14 -0.74
CA ILE A 29 -2.01 -0.27 0.62
C ILE A 29 -1.40 1.08 0.96
N GLU A 30 -1.98 1.75 1.94
CA GLU A 30 -1.42 2.94 2.56
C GLU A 30 -0.77 2.56 3.88
N ILE A 31 0.49 2.98 4.04
CA ILE A 31 1.28 2.66 5.23
C ILE A 31 1.62 3.98 5.91
N ASP A 32 1.31 4.06 7.19
CA ASP A 32 1.68 5.20 8.02
C ASP A 32 3.21 5.21 8.19
N VAL A 33 3.83 6.30 7.75
CA VAL A 33 5.27 6.51 7.87
C VAL A 33 5.56 7.61 8.89
N PRO A 34 6.59 7.46 9.74
CA PRO A 34 7.02 8.54 10.62
C PRO A 34 7.36 9.80 9.82
N VAL A 35 6.96 10.97 10.32
CA VAL A 35 7.25 12.26 9.69
C VAL A 35 8.77 12.41 9.49
N GLY A 36 9.18 12.82 8.29
CA GLY A 36 10.58 12.93 7.91
C GLY A 36 11.22 11.63 7.40
N THR A 37 10.44 10.56 7.22
CA THR A 37 10.89 9.39 6.46
C THR A 37 11.08 9.76 4.99
N THR A 38 12.27 9.51 4.47
CA THR A 38 12.61 9.73 3.07
C THR A 38 12.41 8.45 2.27
N GLY A 39 12.18 8.57 0.95
CA GLY A 39 11.99 7.40 0.09
C GLY A 39 13.19 6.43 0.08
N LYS A 40 14.40 6.88 0.45
CA LYS A 40 15.59 6.01 0.59
C LYS A 40 15.50 5.05 1.78
N GLU A 41 14.72 5.41 2.78
CA GLU A 41 14.50 4.63 3.99
C GLU A 41 13.36 3.61 3.83
N ILE A 42 12.66 3.63 2.69
CA ILE A 42 11.55 2.75 2.37
C ILE A 42 12.04 1.68 1.38
N LYS A 43 11.93 0.41 1.77
CA LYS A 43 12.21 -0.74 0.91
C LYS A 43 10.93 -1.52 0.69
N CYS A 44 10.47 -1.55 -0.56
CA CYS A 44 9.30 -2.31 -0.98
C CYS A 44 9.75 -3.47 -1.89
N GLU A 45 9.41 -4.69 -1.50
CA GLU A 45 9.57 -5.89 -2.31
C GLU A 45 8.19 -6.39 -2.72
N ILE A 46 7.88 -6.28 -4.02
CA ILE A 46 6.59 -6.70 -4.58
C ILE A 46 6.85 -7.88 -5.52
N LYS A 47 6.35 -9.04 -5.14
CA LYS A 47 6.38 -10.29 -5.89
C LYS A 47 4.94 -10.74 -6.17
N PRO A 48 4.69 -11.59 -7.18
CA PRO A 48 3.33 -11.97 -7.59
C PRO A 48 2.41 -12.52 -6.50
N LYS A 49 2.97 -13.08 -5.42
CA LYS A 49 2.23 -13.62 -4.28
C LYS A 49 2.70 -13.07 -2.93
N HIS A 50 3.58 -12.08 -2.95
CA HIS A 50 4.23 -11.64 -1.72
C HIS A 50 4.56 -10.15 -1.79
N ILE A 51 4.10 -9.40 -0.79
CA ILE A 51 4.50 -8.00 -0.62
C ILE A 51 5.18 -7.86 0.73
N LYS A 52 6.32 -7.18 0.71
CA LYS A 52 7.09 -6.84 1.90
C LYS A 52 7.41 -5.36 1.88
N VAL A 53 7.13 -4.66 2.96
CA VAL A 53 7.51 -3.26 3.14
C VAL A 53 8.30 -3.09 4.43
N GLN A 54 9.43 -2.42 4.30
CA GLN A 54 10.35 -2.14 5.39
C GLN A 54 10.66 -0.63 5.41
N ILE A 55 10.60 -0.03 6.60
CA ILE A 55 10.85 1.40 6.82
C ILE A 55 11.95 1.53 7.87
N LYS A 56 13.04 2.25 7.57
CA LYS A 56 14.19 2.47 8.48
C LYS A 56 14.69 1.17 9.13
N ASP A 57 14.73 0.12 8.30
CA ASP A 57 15.11 -1.25 8.64
C ASP A 57 14.13 -2.08 9.50
N GLN A 58 12.94 -1.56 9.84
CA GLN A 58 11.87 -2.32 10.48
C GLN A 58 10.84 -2.84 9.47
N PHE A 59 10.46 -4.12 9.56
CA PHE A 59 9.38 -4.67 8.74
C PHE A 59 8.03 -4.19 9.26
N VAL A 60 7.29 -3.49 8.40
CA VAL A 60 5.98 -2.93 8.73
C VAL A 60 4.86 -3.78 8.13
N LEU A 61 5.10 -4.37 6.96
CA LEU A 61 4.12 -5.18 6.27
C LEU A 61 4.78 -6.39 5.61
N GLN A 62 4.20 -7.57 5.81
CA GLN A 62 4.56 -8.79 5.10
C GLN A 62 3.29 -9.61 4.85
N VAL A 63 2.83 -9.65 3.60
CA VAL A 63 1.56 -10.29 3.24
C VAL A 63 1.72 -11.23 2.06
N TYR A 64 0.87 -12.26 2.03
CA TYR A 64 0.71 -13.14 0.89
C TYR A 64 -0.53 -12.75 0.11
N ILE A 65 -0.36 -12.47 -1.18
CA ILE A 65 -1.46 -12.11 -2.06
C ILE A 65 -1.89 -13.35 -2.84
N TYR A 66 -3.18 -13.68 -2.75
CA TYR A 66 -3.78 -14.83 -3.42
C TYR A 66 -4.34 -14.50 -4.81
N ILE A 67 -4.38 -13.22 -5.19
CA ILE A 67 -4.87 -12.68 -6.47
C ILE A 67 -3.78 -11.82 -7.12
N PHE A 68 -3.61 -11.91 -8.43
CA PHE A 68 -2.59 -11.16 -9.16
C PHE A 68 -2.95 -9.67 -9.12
N LEU A 69 -2.12 -8.85 -8.45
CA LEU A 69 -2.47 -7.47 -8.16
C LEU A 69 -1.31 -6.52 -8.45
N SER A 70 -1.58 -5.52 -9.29
CA SER A 70 -0.69 -4.40 -9.56
C SER A 70 -0.76 -3.44 -8.37
N LEU A 71 0.32 -3.34 -7.59
CA LEU A 71 0.39 -2.42 -6.45
C LEU A 71 1.08 -1.12 -6.88
N LYS A 72 0.38 0.02 -6.77
CA LYS A 72 0.98 1.34 -6.90
C LYS A 72 1.33 1.86 -5.51
N CYS A 73 2.63 2.03 -5.24
CA CYS A 73 3.11 2.74 -4.06
C CYS A 73 2.98 4.24 -4.36
N LEU A 74 2.02 4.92 -3.72
CA LEU A 74 1.93 6.38 -3.75
C LEU A 74 2.78 6.92 -2.60
N ALA A 75 3.73 7.80 -2.93
CA ALA A 75 4.62 8.48 -1.99
C ALA A 75 4.27 9.97 -1.92
#